data_AF-A0A4U9UUA0-F1
#
_entry.id   AF-A0A4U9UUA0-F1
#
_cell.length_a   1.000
_cell.length_b   1.000
_cell.length_c   1.000
_cell.angle_alpha   90.00
_cell.angle_beta   90.00
_cell.angle_gamma   90.00
#
_symmetry.space_group_name_H-M   'P 1'
#
loop_
_entity.id
_entity.type
_entity.pdbx_description
1 polymer ?
#
loop_
_entity_poly.entity_id
_entity_poly.type
_entity_poly.pdbx_seq_one_letter_code
_entity_poly.pdbx_strand_id
1 'polypeptide(L)'
;MTDNAERKDGKKVGSLHSELRIDLHTFYAISTWEGRGKSERKGKIIGMSQFFRLVSNINRDSLADNPYADAVMYQLEKLIDDAHLNIQKFLTEADCHMSQQFPGITLSKTVSDIPLNIGVHSHTPLGYRCVYLLVGFDQLALKLFQAHHYGFISLQHRDYQLRQGGYQIRKIFSAAQNYNHSCQP
;
A
#
# COMPACT_ATOMS: atom_id res chain seq x y z
N MET A 1 14.61 -60.12 26.84
CA MET A 1 13.21 -59.98 26.37
C MET A 1 12.53 -59.22 27.49
N THR A 2 12.30 -57.92 27.44
CA THR A 2 11.49 -57.06 26.55
C THR A 2 11.71 -55.64 27.11
N ASP A 3 11.55 -54.49 26.47
CA ASP A 3 11.17 -54.04 25.14
C ASP A 3 11.60 -52.56 25.15
N ASN A 4 12.37 -52.12 24.16
CA ASN A 4 12.83 -50.73 24.05
C ASN A 4 11.67 -49.91 23.49
N ALA A 5 10.96 -49.20 24.37
CA ALA A 5 9.96 -48.23 23.96
C ALA A 5 10.63 -46.99 23.35
N GLU A 6 10.95 -47.08 22.06
CA GLU A 6 11.27 -45.93 21.22
C GLU A 6 10.09 -44.94 21.23
N ARG A 7 10.27 -43.83 21.96
CA ARG A 7 9.37 -42.68 21.85
C ARG A 7 9.62 -42.02 20.49
N LYS A 8 8.77 -42.32 19.51
CA LYS A 8 8.62 -41.50 18.30
C LYS A 8 8.11 -40.12 18.71
N ASP A 9 9.04 -39.19 18.88
CA ASP A 9 8.73 -37.77 19.00
C ASP A 9 8.11 -37.31 17.67
N GLY A 10 6.79 -37.20 17.66
CA GLY A 10 6.04 -36.79 16.48
C GLY A 10 6.49 -35.39 16.10
N LYS A 11 7.07 -35.27 14.89
CA LYS A 11 7.55 -34.02 14.30
C LYS A 11 6.39 -33.01 14.20
N LYS A 12 6.11 -32.28 15.28
CA LYS A 12 5.12 -31.20 15.32
C LYS A 12 5.78 -29.96 14.73
N VAL A 13 5.32 -29.54 13.56
CA VAL A 13 5.71 -28.27 12.97
C VAL A 13 5.15 -27.15 13.85
N GLY A 14 6.01 -26.24 14.32
CA GLY A 14 5.61 -25.06 15.09
C GLY A 14 4.80 -24.07 14.25
N SER A 15 4.17 -23.09 14.89
CA SER A 15 3.39 -22.05 14.19
C SER A 15 4.27 -21.24 13.23
N LEU A 16 3.76 -21.00 12.02
CA LEU A 16 4.40 -20.14 11.02
C LEU A 16 4.31 -18.69 11.49
N HIS A 17 5.46 -18.06 11.73
CA HIS A 17 5.56 -16.64 12.04
C HIS A 17 6.22 -15.95 10.85
N SER A 18 5.55 -14.96 10.28
CA SER A 18 6.10 -14.09 9.25
C SER A 18 5.88 -12.65 9.68
N GLU A 19 6.95 -11.86 9.68
CA GLU A 19 6.89 -10.42 9.91
C GLU A 19 7.15 -9.70 8.60
N LEU A 20 6.22 -8.84 8.18
CA LEU A 20 6.42 -7.94 7.05
C LEU A 20 6.89 -6.60 7.59
N ARG A 21 8.06 -6.13 7.13
CA ARG A 21 8.56 -4.77 7.40
C ARG A 21 8.71 -4.01 6.09
N ILE A 22 8.34 -2.74 6.11
CA ILE A 22 8.50 -1.83 4.97
C ILE A 22 9.24 -0.58 5.41
N ASP A 23 9.95 0.03 4.47
CA ASP A 23 10.54 1.35 4.60
C ASP A 23 9.80 2.33 3.71
N LEU A 24 9.30 3.42 4.29
CA LEU A 24 8.69 4.53 3.55
C LEU A 24 9.67 5.70 3.53
N HIS A 25 10.06 6.12 2.33
CA HIS A 25 11.08 7.14 2.12
C HIS A 25 10.50 8.53 1.91
N THR A 26 9.28 8.64 1.39
CA THR A 26 8.70 9.94 1.03
C THR A 26 7.61 10.39 1.99
N PHE A 27 7.54 11.71 2.21
CA PHE A 27 6.44 12.34 2.93
C PHE A 27 5.07 11.97 2.36
N TYR A 28 4.97 11.74 1.05
CA TYR A 28 3.71 11.37 0.40
C TYR A 28 3.22 9.99 0.82
N ALA A 29 4.12 9.01 0.90
CA ALA A 29 3.78 7.67 1.37
C ALA A 29 3.53 7.66 2.88
N ILE A 30 4.37 8.34 3.67
CA ILE A 30 4.22 8.46 5.13
C ILE A 30 2.88 9.14 5.47
N SER A 31 2.56 10.26 4.84
CA SER A 31 1.27 10.95 5.05
C SER A 31 0.08 10.09 4.62
N THR A 32 0.23 9.24 3.60
CA THR A 32 -0.81 8.28 3.21
C THR A 32 -0.97 7.15 4.24
N TRP A 33 0.13 6.70 4.83
CA TRP A 33 0.14 5.71 5.90
C TRP A 33 -0.56 6.25 7.15
N GLU A 34 -0.18 7.43 7.61
CA GLU A 34 -0.70 8.06 8.83
C GLU A 34 -2.14 8.56 8.64
N GLY A 35 -2.46 9.05 7.44
CA GLY A 35 -3.68 9.80 7.17
C GLY A 35 -3.61 11.22 7.75
N ARG A 36 -4.77 11.82 7.99
CA ARG A 36 -4.88 13.17 8.55
C ARG A 36 -6.07 13.24 9.50
N GLY A 37 -5.82 13.73 10.72
CA GLY A 37 -6.86 14.06 11.69
C GLY A 37 -7.85 15.10 11.17
N LYS A 38 -9.01 15.20 11.84
CA LYS A 38 -9.97 16.28 11.58
C LYS A 38 -9.39 17.59 12.14
N SER A 39 -9.45 18.67 11.36
CA SER A 39 -9.21 20.03 11.84
C SER A 39 -10.37 20.93 11.46
N GLU A 40 -10.46 22.12 12.05
CA GLU A 40 -11.56 23.07 11.81
C GLU A 40 -11.80 23.38 10.33
N ARG A 41 -10.73 23.36 9.51
CA ARG A 41 -10.78 23.71 8.08
C ARG A 41 -10.73 22.49 7.15
N LYS A 42 -10.46 21.28 7.66
CA LYS A 42 -10.21 20.10 6.82
C LYS A 42 -10.81 18.83 7.41
N GLY A 43 -11.55 18.09 6.58
CA GLY A 43 -12.09 16.78 6.95
C GLY A 43 -11.01 15.74 7.25
N LYS A 44 -11.39 14.71 8.02
CA LYS A 44 -10.54 13.55 8.36
C LYS A 44 -10.25 12.73 7.10
N ILE A 45 -8.98 12.39 6.89
CA ILE A 45 -8.56 11.41 5.87
C ILE A 45 -8.00 10.21 6.63
N ILE A 46 -8.50 9.01 6.34
CA ILE A 46 -8.01 7.82 7.03
C ILE A 46 -6.64 7.42 6.49
N GLY A 47 -5.81 6.87 7.38
CA GLY A 47 -4.55 6.23 7.03
C GLY A 47 -4.69 4.72 6.88
N MET A 48 -3.58 4.07 6.54
CA MET A 48 -3.50 2.63 6.29
C MET A 48 -3.93 1.80 7.52
N SER A 49 -3.52 2.19 8.72
CA SER A 49 -3.90 1.47 9.96
C SER A 49 -5.41 1.46 10.19
N GLN A 50 -6.10 2.56 9.86
CA GLN A 50 -7.56 2.60 9.95
C GLN A 50 -8.19 1.80 8.80
N PHE A 51 -7.63 1.83 7.60
CA PHE A 51 -8.08 0.99 6.49
C PHE A 51 -8.02 -0.51 6.83
N PHE A 52 -6.94 -0.99 7.48
CA PHE A 52 -6.83 -2.39 7.91
C PHE A 52 -7.98 -2.83 8.80
N ARG A 53 -8.38 -1.99 9.75
CA ARG A 53 -9.52 -2.28 10.62
C ARG A 53 -10.82 -2.39 9.83
N LEU A 54 -11.03 -1.49 8.86
CA LEU A 54 -12.23 -1.50 8.01
C LEU A 54 -12.29 -2.75 7.16
N VAL A 55 -11.23 -3.05 6.40
CA VAL A 55 -11.21 -4.22 5.50
C VAL A 55 -11.27 -5.54 6.28
N SER A 56 -10.72 -5.59 7.50
CA SER A 56 -10.86 -6.78 8.35
C SER A 56 -12.29 -7.01 8.81
N ASN A 57 -13.03 -5.94 9.11
CA ASN A 57 -14.45 -6.03 9.44
C ASN A 57 -15.28 -6.45 8.22
N ILE A 58 -15.08 -5.79 7.08
CA ILE A 58 -15.76 -6.13 5.83
C ILE A 58 -15.50 -7.61 5.47
N ASN A 59 -14.26 -8.06 5.56
CA ASN A 59 -13.89 -9.44 5.27
C ASN A 59 -14.55 -10.44 6.24
N ARG A 60 -14.65 -10.10 7.53
CA ARG A 60 -15.36 -10.95 8.50
C ARG A 60 -16.84 -11.05 8.17
N ASP A 61 -17.47 -9.93 7.81
CA ASP A 61 -18.91 -9.91 7.49
C ASP A 61 -19.18 -10.66 6.17
N SER A 62 -18.29 -10.55 5.19
CA SER A 62 -18.28 -11.33 3.94
C SER A 62 -18.19 -12.83 4.22
N LEU A 63 -17.26 -13.26 5.10
CA LEU A 63 -17.16 -14.65 5.55
C LEU A 63 -18.38 -15.15 6.34
N ALA A 64 -19.23 -14.24 6.82
CA ALA A 64 -20.50 -14.54 7.48
C ALA A 64 -21.69 -14.45 6.50
N ASP A 65 -21.43 -14.60 5.20
CA ASP A 65 -22.41 -14.59 4.11
C ASP A 65 -23.21 -13.28 3.97
N ASN A 66 -22.60 -12.13 4.30
CA ASN A 66 -23.22 -10.83 4.03
C ASN A 66 -23.00 -10.41 2.56
N PRO A 67 -24.04 -10.36 1.72
CA PRO A 67 -23.90 -10.06 0.29
C PRO A 67 -23.41 -8.64 0.00
N TYR A 68 -23.67 -7.68 0.90
CA TYR A 68 -23.16 -6.32 0.75
C TYR A 68 -21.65 -6.26 1.04
N ALA A 69 -21.19 -7.03 2.02
CA ALA A 69 -19.77 -7.12 2.35
C ALA A 69 -18.99 -7.79 1.21
N ASP A 70 -19.54 -8.85 0.61
CA ASP A 70 -18.97 -9.51 -0.57
C ASP A 70 -18.80 -8.55 -1.75
N ALA A 71 -19.85 -7.78 -2.05
CA ALA A 71 -19.82 -6.78 -3.12
C ALA A 71 -18.73 -5.72 -2.88
N VAL A 72 -18.56 -5.26 -1.63
CA VAL A 72 -17.51 -4.31 -1.27
C VAL A 72 -16.12 -4.95 -1.35
N MET A 73 -15.93 -6.19 -0.91
CA MET A 73 -14.65 -6.90 -1.04
C MET A 73 -14.23 -7.03 -2.50
N TYR A 74 -15.15 -7.42 -3.37
CA TYR A 74 -14.91 -7.49 -4.82
C TYR A 74 -14.58 -6.11 -5.40
N GLN A 75 -15.30 -5.07 -4.98
CA GLN A 75 -15.01 -3.69 -5.40
C GLN A 75 -13.60 -3.26 -4.97
N LEU A 76 -13.20 -3.54 -3.72
CA LEU A 76 -11.87 -3.21 -3.20
C LEU A 76 -10.76 -3.92 -3.98
N GLU A 77 -10.96 -5.20 -4.31
CA GLU A 77 -10.04 -5.95 -5.16
C GLU A 77 -9.84 -5.26 -6.52
N LYS A 78 -10.94 -4.91 -7.21
CA LYS A 78 -10.86 -4.20 -8.50
C LYS A 78 -10.16 -2.86 -8.38
N LEU A 79 -10.47 -2.08 -7.35
CA LEU A 79 -9.82 -0.79 -7.12
C LEU A 79 -8.32 -0.94 -6.85
N ILE A 80 -7.90 -1.99 -6.15
CA ILE A 80 -6.48 -2.28 -5.90
C ILE A 80 -5.78 -2.67 -7.20
N ASP A 81 -6.39 -3.50 -8.04
CA ASP A 81 -5.82 -3.90 -9.34
C ASP A 81 -5.67 -2.70 -10.27
N ASP A 82 -6.71 -1.89 -10.41
CA ASP A 82 -6.69 -0.67 -11.22
C ASP A 82 -5.62 0.30 -10.71
N ALA A 83 -5.53 0.48 -9.38
CA ALA A 83 -4.53 1.34 -8.78
C ALA A 83 -3.11 0.82 -9.05
N HIS A 84 -2.90 -0.49 -8.98
CA HIS A 84 -1.61 -1.10 -9.29
C HIS A 84 -1.20 -0.83 -10.74
N LEU A 85 -2.09 -1.07 -11.70
CA LEU A 85 -1.84 -0.78 -13.12
C LEU A 85 -1.51 0.70 -13.36
N ASN A 86 -2.24 1.62 -12.71
CA ASN A 86 -1.99 3.05 -12.85
C ASN A 86 -0.64 3.47 -12.26
N ILE A 87 -0.27 2.97 -11.08
CA ILE A 87 1.04 3.25 -10.48
C ILE A 87 2.17 2.68 -11.33
N GLN A 88 2.04 1.46 -11.86
CA GLN A 88 3.03 0.87 -12.75
C GLN A 88 3.19 1.67 -14.05
N LYS A 89 2.08 2.18 -14.61
CA LYS A 89 2.12 3.06 -15.76
C LYS A 89 2.91 4.34 -15.47
N PHE A 90 2.66 4.99 -14.33
CA PHE A 90 3.40 6.20 -13.95
C PHE A 90 4.88 5.93 -13.68
N LEU A 91 5.21 4.79 -13.07
CA LEU A 91 6.59 4.35 -12.88
C LEU A 91 7.32 4.19 -14.22
N THR A 92 6.67 3.51 -15.16
CA THR A 92 7.22 3.28 -16.51
C THR A 92 7.40 4.60 -17.27
N GLU A 93 6.45 5.53 -17.14
CA GLU A 93 6.54 6.86 -17.74
C GLU A 93 7.71 7.67 -17.14
N ALA A 94 7.87 7.66 -15.81
CA ALA A 94 9.00 8.32 -15.15
C ALA A 94 10.35 7.72 -15.57
N ASP A 95 10.44 6.40 -15.70
CA ASP A 95 11.64 5.71 -16.18
C ASP A 95 11.94 6.04 -17.64
N CYS A 96 10.91 6.15 -18.48
CA CYS A 96 11.06 6.58 -19.87
C CYS A 96 11.68 7.97 -19.95
N HIS A 97 11.20 8.95 -19.16
CA HIS A 97 11.78 10.29 -19.11
C HIS A 97 13.26 10.28 -18.71
N MET A 98 13.63 9.51 -17.69
CA MET A 98 15.01 9.43 -17.21
C MET A 98 15.94 8.65 -18.17
N SER A 99 15.39 7.77 -19.02
CA SER A 99 16.18 7.02 -20.01
C SER A 99 16.65 7.85 -21.19
N GLN A 100 16.14 9.07 -21.38
CA GLN A 100 16.47 9.97 -22.50
C GLN A 100 17.82 10.70 -22.33
N GLN A 101 18.66 10.26 -21.39
CA GLN A 101 19.97 10.82 -21.13
C GLN A 101 21.02 10.43 -22.21
N PHE A 102 22.02 11.29 -22.40
CA PHE A 102 23.13 11.02 -23.32
C PHE A 102 24.07 9.92 -22.79
N PRO A 103 24.79 9.21 -23.69
CA PRO A 103 25.85 8.29 -23.28
C PRO A 103 26.86 8.96 -22.34
N GLY A 104 27.19 8.29 -21.24
CA GLY A 104 28.13 8.78 -20.22
C GLY A 104 27.48 9.31 -18.93
N ILE A 105 26.15 9.46 -18.88
CA ILE A 105 25.43 9.83 -17.65
C ILE A 105 24.98 8.56 -16.92
N THR A 106 25.32 8.45 -15.63
CA THR A 106 24.87 7.38 -14.74
C THR A 106 24.16 7.98 -13.54
N LEU A 107 22.91 7.58 -13.31
CA LEU A 107 22.11 8.04 -12.18
C LEU A 107 22.02 6.94 -11.12
N SER A 108 22.38 7.26 -9.88
CA SER A 108 22.16 6.36 -8.74
C SER A 108 20.68 6.32 -8.37
N LYS A 109 20.23 5.28 -7.66
CA LYS A 109 18.88 5.26 -7.08
C LYS A 109 18.78 6.29 -5.96
N THR A 110 17.65 7.00 -5.88
CA THR A 110 17.34 7.91 -4.77
C THR A 110 16.67 7.14 -3.64
N VAL A 111 17.16 7.30 -2.41
CA VAL A 111 16.54 6.81 -1.17
C VAL A 111 16.61 7.92 -0.12
N SER A 112 15.68 7.89 0.85
CA SER A 112 15.81 8.75 2.05
C SER A 112 16.94 8.26 2.95
N ASP A 113 17.69 9.20 3.53
CA ASP A 113 18.71 8.90 4.56
C ASP A 113 18.08 8.37 5.87
N ILE A 114 16.83 8.76 6.14
CA ILE A 114 16.08 8.38 7.35
C ILE A 114 14.68 7.92 6.90
N PRO A 115 14.54 6.68 6.40
CA PRO A 115 13.22 6.12 6.07
C PRO A 115 12.43 5.79 7.34
N LEU A 116 11.10 5.82 7.23
CA LEU A 116 10.21 5.35 8.28
C LEU A 116 10.05 3.82 8.16
N ASN A 117 10.66 3.07 9.09
CA ASN A 117 10.52 1.62 9.18
C ASN A 117 9.23 1.23 9.93
N ILE A 118 8.40 0.41 9.29
CA ILE A 118 7.09 0.01 9.82
C ILE A 118 6.98 -1.51 9.81
N GLY A 119 6.64 -2.08 10.97
CA GLY A 119 6.11 -3.45 11.06
C GLY A 119 4.65 -3.49 10.62
N VAL A 120 4.35 -4.27 9.60
CA VAL A 120 3.02 -4.35 8.99
C VAL A 120 2.33 -5.62 9.43
N HIS A 121 1.15 -5.47 10.04
CA HIS A 121 0.27 -6.58 10.35
C HIS A 121 -1.12 -6.33 9.78
N SER A 122 -1.50 -7.12 8.79
CA SER A 122 -2.86 -7.13 8.25
C SER A 122 -3.51 -8.49 8.45
N HIS A 123 -4.80 -8.50 8.76
CA HIS A 123 -5.60 -9.72 8.91
C HIS A 123 -6.27 -10.15 7.60
N THR A 124 -6.02 -9.46 6.49
CA THR A 124 -6.62 -9.79 5.18
C THR A 124 -5.60 -9.69 4.04
N PRO A 125 -5.70 -10.53 3.00
CA PRO A 125 -4.87 -10.40 1.80
C PRO A 125 -4.98 -9.03 1.12
N LEU A 126 -6.17 -8.44 1.08
CA LEU A 126 -6.39 -7.10 0.49
C LEU A 126 -5.62 -6.02 1.25
N GLY A 127 -5.50 -6.13 2.58
CA GLY A 127 -4.70 -5.20 3.35
C GLY A 127 -3.21 -5.26 2.98
N TYR A 128 -2.64 -6.45 2.82
CA TYR A 128 -1.25 -6.60 2.32
C TYR A 128 -1.09 -6.10 0.88
N ARG A 129 -2.05 -6.37 -0.02
CA ARG A 129 -2.01 -5.83 -1.39
C ARG A 129 -2.00 -4.30 -1.40
N CYS A 130 -2.77 -3.67 -0.51
CA CYS A 130 -2.77 -2.21 -0.37
C CYS A 130 -1.44 -1.67 0.17
N VAL A 131 -0.73 -2.43 1.01
CA VAL A 131 0.63 -2.09 1.47
C VAL A 131 1.62 -2.13 0.31
N TYR A 132 1.59 -3.17 -0.52
CA TYR A 132 2.47 -3.26 -1.70
C TYR A 132 2.20 -2.10 -2.68
N LEU A 133 0.94 -1.72 -2.84
CA LEU A 133 0.55 -0.54 -3.62
C LEU A 133 1.13 0.76 -3.02
N LEU A 134 1.09 0.92 -1.69
CA LEU A 134 1.70 2.06 -1.01
C LEU A 134 3.22 2.13 -1.22
N VAL A 135 3.91 1.00 -1.14
CA VAL A 135 5.34 0.91 -1.46
C VAL A 135 5.60 1.30 -2.92
N GLY A 136 4.78 0.83 -3.86
CA GLY A 136 4.86 1.25 -5.27
C GLY A 136 4.67 2.75 -5.45
N PHE A 137 3.74 3.36 -4.71
CA PHE A 137 3.56 4.81 -4.71
C PHE A 137 4.75 5.57 -4.11
N ASP A 138 5.39 5.03 -3.08
CA ASP A 138 6.61 5.60 -2.50
C ASP A 138 7.77 5.59 -3.51
N GLN A 139 7.94 4.48 -4.24
CA GLN A 139 8.92 4.37 -5.32
C GLN A 139 8.63 5.34 -6.47
N LEU A 140 7.35 5.52 -6.82
CA LEU A 140 6.96 6.53 -7.80
C LEU A 140 7.36 7.91 -7.33
N ALA A 141 7.08 8.27 -6.08
CA ALA A 141 7.44 9.57 -5.54
C ALA A 141 8.96 9.82 -5.60
N LEU A 142 9.78 8.85 -5.20
CA LEU A 142 11.24 8.95 -5.31
C LEU A 142 11.71 9.21 -6.75
N LYS A 143 11.20 8.43 -7.72
CA LYS A 143 11.55 8.61 -9.14
C LYS A 143 11.12 9.97 -9.68
N LEU A 144 9.94 10.46 -9.31
CA LEU A 144 9.46 11.77 -9.74
C LEU A 144 10.29 12.91 -9.15
N PHE A 145 10.72 12.80 -7.89
CA PHE A 145 11.66 13.75 -7.30
C PHE A 145 12.99 13.73 -8.02
N GLN A 146 13.51 12.55 -8.32
CA GLN A 146 14.76 12.38 -9.05
C GLN A 146 14.69 12.96 -10.47
N ALA A 147 13.65 12.59 -11.22
CA ALA A 147 13.42 13.08 -12.58
C ALA A 147 13.30 14.61 -12.62
N HIS A 148 12.59 15.20 -11.65
CA HIS A 148 12.48 16.65 -11.55
C HIS A 148 13.81 17.32 -11.16
N HIS A 149 14.52 16.75 -10.18
CA HIS A 149 15.79 17.29 -9.70
C HIS A 149 16.84 17.38 -10.81
N TYR A 150 16.89 16.38 -11.69
CA TYR A 150 17.79 16.35 -12.84
C TYR A 150 17.21 17.00 -14.11
N GLY A 151 16.02 17.61 -14.03
CA GLY A 151 15.44 18.39 -15.14
C GLY A 151 14.76 17.58 -16.25
N PHE A 152 14.48 16.29 -16.05
CA PHE A 152 13.75 15.47 -17.02
C PHE A 152 12.26 15.80 -17.10
N ILE A 153 11.67 16.31 -16.02
CA ILE A 153 10.25 16.67 -15.94
C ILE A 153 10.04 18.02 -15.25
N SER A 154 8.93 18.68 -15.60
CA SER A 154 8.51 19.92 -14.95
C SER A 154 7.97 19.66 -13.53
N LEU A 155 8.00 20.72 -12.72
CA LEU A 155 7.41 20.71 -11.38
C LEU A 155 5.91 20.35 -11.42
N GLN A 156 5.20 20.89 -12.42
CA GLN A 156 3.77 20.66 -12.62
C GLN A 156 3.47 19.20 -12.97
N HIS A 157 4.30 18.57 -13.82
CA HIS A 157 4.14 17.15 -14.17
C HIS A 157 4.37 16.26 -12.94
N ARG A 158 5.44 16.52 -12.17
CA ARG A 158 5.73 15.84 -10.91
C ARG A 158 4.54 15.91 -9.94
N ASP A 159 4.06 17.12 -9.67
CA ASP A 159 2.97 17.35 -8.70
C ASP A 159 1.64 16.75 -9.17
N TYR A 160 1.39 16.75 -10.48
CA TYR A 160 0.23 16.08 -11.06
C TYR A 160 0.28 14.57 -10.83
N GLN A 161 1.38 13.89 -11.19
CA GLN A 161 1.50 12.45 -11.02
C GLN A 161 1.49 12.03 -9.55
N LEU A 162 2.14 12.79 -8.65
CA LEU A 162 2.06 12.56 -7.19
C LEU A 162 0.62 12.65 -6.68
N ARG A 163 -0.15 13.62 -7.18
CA ARG A 163 -1.57 13.75 -6.83
C ARG A 163 -2.40 12.59 -7.35
N GLN A 164 -2.18 12.17 -8.60
CA GLN A 164 -2.88 11.02 -9.20
C GLN A 164 -2.55 9.72 -8.46
N GLY A 165 -1.28 9.45 -8.17
CA GLY A 165 -0.86 8.26 -7.43
C GLY A 165 -1.49 8.20 -6.03
N GLY A 166 -1.42 9.29 -5.27
CA GLY A 166 -2.07 9.37 -3.95
C GLY A 166 -3.60 9.27 -4.01
N TYR A 167 -4.22 9.75 -5.10
CA TYR A 167 -5.67 9.61 -5.31
C TYR A 167 -6.09 8.15 -5.48
N GLN A 168 -5.31 7.33 -6.19
CA GLN A 168 -5.61 5.90 -6.37
C GLN A 168 -5.77 5.18 -5.02
N ILE A 169 -4.84 5.41 -4.08
CA ILE A 169 -4.89 4.80 -2.75
C ILE A 169 -6.07 5.34 -1.93
N ARG A 170 -6.30 6.66 -1.96
CA ARG A 170 -7.42 7.27 -1.22
C ARG A 170 -8.78 6.80 -1.74
N LYS A 171 -8.92 6.50 -3.03
CA LYS A 171 -10.14 5.93 -3.61
C LYS A 171 -10.48 4.57 -2.98
N ILE A 172 -9.49 3.72 -2.77
CA ILE A 172 -9.63 2.42 -2.07
C ILE A 172 -10.07 2.64 -0.61
N PHE A 173 -9.41 3.58 0.08
CA PHE A 173 -9.76 3.92 1.46
C PHE A 173 -11.20 4.40 1.59
N SER A 174 -11.64 5.29 0.70
CA SER A 174 -13.01 5.79 0.68
C SER A 174 -14.04 4.68 0.42
N ALA A 175 -13.75 3.74 -0.47
CA ALA A 175 -14.64 2.60 -0.71
C ALA A 175 -14.86 1.76 0.57
N ALA A 176 -13.79 1.47 1.31
CA ALA A 176 -13.90 0.75 2.59
C ALA A 176 -14.61 1.56 3.68
N GLN A 177 -14.42 2.89 3.71
CA GLN A 177 -15.14 3.76 4.65
C GLN A 177 -16.65 3.78 4.41
N ASN A 178 -17.07 3.69 3.15
CA ASN A 178 -18.47 3.80 2.78
C ASN A 178 -19.30 2.59 3.28
N TYR A 179 -18.71 1.41 3.37
CA TYR A 179 -19.38 0.22 3.93
C TYR A 179 -20.01 0.48 5.31
N ASN A 180 -19.28 1.13 6.21
CA ASN A 180 -19.79 1.45 7.55
C ASN A 180 -20.96 2.44 7.52
N HIS A 181 -21.02 3.34 6.54
CA HIS A 181 -22.10 4.32 6.41
C HIS A 181 -23.35 3.70 5.76
N SER A 182 -23.17 2.66 4.94
CA SER A 182 -24.27 1.94 4.27
C SER A 182 -24.95 0.90 5.17
N CYS A 183 -24.30 0.45 6.24
CA CYS A 183 -24.85 -0.51 7.21
C CYS A 183 -25.34 0.14 8.53
N GLN A 184 -25.50 1.47 8.60
CA GLN A 184 -26.18 2.11 9.73
C GLN A 184 -27.71 2.10 9.48
N PRO A 185 -28.52 1.57 10.41
CA PRO A 185 -29.98 1.69 10.36
C PRO A 185 -30.44 3.14 10.55
#